data_AF-A0A521XNU4-F1
#
_entry.id   AF-A0A521XNU4-F1
#
_cell.length_a   1.000
_cell.length_b   1.000
_cell.length_c   1.000
_cell.angle_alpha   90.00
_cell.angle_beta   90.00
_cell.angle_gamma   90.00
#
_symmetry.space_group_name_H-M   'P 1'
#
loop_
_entity.id
_entity.type
_entity.pdbx_description
1 polymer ?
#
loop_
_entity_poly.entity_id
_entity_poly.type
_entity_poly.pdbx_seq_one_letter_code
_entity_poly.pdbx_strand_id
1 'polypeptide(L)'
;MSSRASATPVPPPASAVARFRDVLRAGVVSGLTAALLCLALYGVGLLIGIDYEVATPGGFGPGAVTAVTIVVVTLAAALLGAALGALALGQRRGGTIVLVVGTVVFGVSLASPLLQPAYVSAATRLWLALMHLVTYLLVVPAVARVVSDADPPPRPR
;
A
#
# COMPACT_ATOMS: atom_id res chain seq x y z
N MET A 1 41.69 -17.19 -20.25
CA MET A 1 41.99 -15.86 -19.66
C MET A 1 41.20 -15.75 -18.37
N SER A 2 41.91 -15.69 -17.26
CA SER A 2 41.38 -15.53 -15.89
C SER A 2 41.29 -14.04 -15.57
N SER A 3 40.15 -13.54 -15.08
CA SER A 3 40.10 -12.24 -14.41
C SER A 3 38.97 -12.16 -13.36
N ARG A 4 39.42 -12.22 -12.09
CA ARG A 4 38.85 -11.61 -10.88
C ARG A 4 37.56 -12.20 -10.30
N ALA A 5 37.70 -13.39 -9.71
CA ALA A 5 37.00 -13.66 -8.45
C ALA A 5 37.70 -12.84 -7.34
N SER A 6 37.09 -11.74 -6.92
CA SER A 6 37.50 -11.03 -5.69
C SER A 6 37.23 -11.96 -4.50
N ALA A 7 38.28 -12.49 -3.89
CA ALA A 7 38.26 -13.53 -2.86
C ALA A 7 37.94 -13.03 -1.44
N THR A 8 37.42 -11.81 -1.29
CA THR A 8 36.87 -11.35 -0.01
C THR A 8 35.39 -11.02 -0.21
N PRO A 9 34.47 -11.82 0.37
CA PRO A 9 33.08 -11.41 0.51
C PRO A 9 33.07 -10.15 1.37
N VAL A 10 33.00 -8.98 0.73
CA VAL A 10 32.77 -7.73 1.45
C VAL A 10 31.30 -7.80 1.88
N PRO A 11 30.99 -7.90 3.18
CA PRO A 11 29.61 -7.84 3.62
C PRO A 11 29.03 -6.51 3.15
N PRO A 12 27.76 -6.48 2.69
CA PRO A 12 27.12 -5.22 2.33
C PRO A 12 27.26 -4.24 3.50
N PRO A 13 27.55 -2.94 3.24
CA PRO A 13 27.77 -1.97 4.30
C PRO A 13 26.58 -1.98 5.26
N ALA A 14 26.78 -1.75 6.55
CA ALA A 14 25.71 -1.80 7.55
C ALA A 14 24.56 -0.79 7.29
N SER A 15 24.76 0.17 6.37
CA SER A 15 23.75 1.07 5.83
C SER A 15 22.83 0.44 4.77
N ALA A 16 23.19 -0.74 4.24
CA ALA A 16 22.43 -1.49 3.24
C ALA A 16 21.42 -2.47 3.85
N VAL A 17 21.46 -2.69 5.17
CA VAL A 17 20.44 -3.49 5.87
C VAL A 17 19.27 -2.59 6.22
N ALA A 18 18.14 -2.76 5.55
CA ALA A 18 16.96 -1.93 5.79
C ALA A 18 16.46 -2.08 7.23
N ARG A 19 16.13 -0.94 7.86
CA ARG A 19 15.68 -0.86 9.25
C ARG A 19 14.21 -0.52 9.33
N PHE A 20 13.63 -0.70 10.51
CA PHE A 20 12.25 -0.29 10.81
C PHE A 20 11.91 1.14 10.32
N ARG A 21 12.81 2.10 10.57
CA ARG A 21 12.64 3.49 10.13
C ARG A 21 12.54 3.63 8.62
N ASP A 22 13.25 2.80 7.86
CA ASP A 22 13.26 2.87 6.40
C ASP A 22 11.94 2.35 5.82
N VAL A 23 11.38 1.30 6.43
CA VAL A 23 10.04 0.78 6.11
C VAL A 23 8.96 1.81 6.42
N LEU A 24 9.01 2.45 7.59
CA LEU A 24 8.08 3.52 7.93
C LEU A 24 8.21 4.72 6.99
N ARG A 25 9.43 5.12 6.65
CA ARG A 25 9.67 6.22 5.70
C ARG A 25 9.09 5.87 4.32
N ALA A 26 9.28 4.65 3.85
CA ALA A 26 8.68 4.17 2.61
C ALA A 26 7.15 4.29 2.69
N GLY A 27 6.54 3.78 3.77
CA GLY A 27 5.10 3.89 4.02
C GLY A 27 4.57 5.33 4.02
N VAL A 28 5.25 6.25 4.70
CA VAL A 28 4.87 7.67 4.74
C VAL A 28 4.96 8.30 3.36
N VAL A 29 6.08 8.11 2.65
CA VAL A 29 6.28 8.74 1.33
C VAL A 29 5.32 8.17 0.30
N SER A 30 5.17 6.84 0.24
CA SER A 30 4.20 6.19 -0.65
C SER A 30 2.77 6.55 -0.28
N GLY A 31 2.46 6.64 1.02
CA GLY A 31 1.15 6.99 1.54
C GLY A 31 0.74 8.42 1.24
N LEU A 32 1.65 9.39 1.40
CA LEU A 32 1.40 10.78 1.01
C LEU A 32 1.20 10.90 -0.50
N THR A 33 2.02 10.21 -1.28
CA THR A 33 1.89 10.18 -2.75
C THR A 33 0.53 9.58 -3.16
N ALA A 34 0.13 8.47 -2.55
CA ALA A 34 -1.17 7.85 -2.79
C ALA A 34 -2.32 8.77 -2.36
N ALA A 35 -2.22 9.42 -1.19
CA ALA A 35 -3.25 10.34 -0.72
C ALA A 35 -3.44 11.53 -1.68
N LEU A 36 -2.36 12.09 -2.21
CA LEU A 36 -2.42 13.14 -3.22
C LEU A 36 -3.08 12.67 -4.52
N LEU A 37 -2.72 11.48 -5.02
CA LEU A 37 -3.37 10.93 -6.22
C LEU A 37 -4.84 10.59 -5.98
N CYS A 38 -5.19 10.01 -4.83
CA CYS A 38 -6.59 9.75 -4.48
C CYS A 38 -7.38 11.06 -4.34
N LEU A 39 -6.78 12.12 -3.80
CA LEU A 39 -7.41 13.43 -3.73
C LEU A 39 -7.61 14.04 -5.12
N ALA A 40 -6.64 13.87 -6.02
CA ALA A 40 -6.79 14.28 -7.42
C ALA A 40 -7.92 13.49 -8.11
N LEU A 41 -8.00 12.17 -7.90
CA LEU A 41 -9.10 11.34 -8.41
C LEU A 41 -10.45 11.81 -7.87
N TYR A 42 -10.53 12.10 -6.57
CA TYR A 42 -11.73 12.64 -5.95
C TYR A 42 -12.18 13.96 -6.57
N GLY A 43 -11.23 14.88 -6.76
CA GLY A 43 -11.49 16.16 -7.43
C GLY A 43 -12.01 15.96 -8.85
N VAL A 44 -11.40 15.07 -9.64
CA VAL A 44 -11.89 14.75 -10.99
C VAL A 44 -13.30 14.16 -10.95
N GLY A 45 -13.59 13.25 -10.02
CA GLY A 45 -14.93 12.71 -9.85
C GLY A 45 -15.95 13.80 -9.54
N LEU A 46 -15.64 14.73 -8.64
CA LEU A 46 -16.52 15.86 -8.35
C LEU A 46 -16.76 16.74 -9.59
N LEU A 47 -15.73 17.01 -10.38
CA LEU A 47 -15.82 17.82 -11.61
C LEU A 47 -16.73 17.20 -12.67
N ILE A 48 -16.86 15.87 -12.69
CA ILE A 48 -17.74 15.14 -13.61
C ILE A 48 -19.09 14.74 -12.97
N GLY A 49 -19.40 15.23 -11.77
CA GLY A 49 -20.68 15.04 -11.10
C GLY A 49 -20.82 13.73 -10.32
N ILE A 50 -19.74 13.18 -9.75
CA ILE A 50 -19.79 12.04 -8.84
C ILE A 50 -20.06 12.52 -7.41
N ASP A 51 -21.19 12.11 -6.84
CA ASP A 51 -21.62 12.56 -5.50
C ASP A 51 -20.89 11.87 -4.33
N TYR A 52 -20.19 10.76 -4.59
CA TYR A 52 -19.42 10.00 -3.60
C TYR A 52 -20.21 9.59 -2.34
N GLU A 53 -21.49 9.24 -2.53
CA GLU A 53 -22.33 8.67 -1.48
C GLU A 53 -22.08 7.18 -1.31
N VAL A 54 -21.93 6.74 -0.07
CA VAL A 54 -21.69 5.33 0.30
C VAL A 54 -22.62 4.89 1.42
N ALA A 55 -22.99 3.61 1.43
CA ALA A 55 -23.62 3.03 2.60
C ALA A 55 -22.60 2.96 3.73
N THR A 56 -22.92 3.55 4.88
CA THR A 56 -22.08 3.44 6.08
C THR A 56 -22.54 2.24 6.93
N PRO A 57 -21.61 1.40 7.42
CA PRO A 57 -21.97 0.28 8.29
C PRO A 57 -22.69 0.79 9.55
N GLY A 58 -23.94 0.38 9.75
CA GLY A 58 -24.77 0.78 10.91
C GLY A 58 -25.39 2.18 10.82
N GLY A 59 -25.25 2.89 9.70
CA GLY A 59 -25.87 4.20 9.50
C GLY A 59 -27.30 4.13 8.97
N PHE A 60 -28.16 5.06 9.39
CA PHE A 60 -29.54 5.23 8.90
C PHE A 60 -29.62 6.06 7.60
N GLY A 61 -28.61 6.02 6.73
CA GLY A 61 -28.59 6.77 5.47
C GLY A 61 -27.25 6.74 4.72
N PRO A 62 -27.22 7.26 3.48
CA PRO A 62 -25.98 7.43 2.72
C PRO A 62 -25.05 8.41 3.44
N GLY A 63 -23.79 8.01 3.62
CA GLY A 63 -22.72 8.87 4.11
C GLY A 63 -21.89 9.39 2.94
N ALA A 64 -21.48 10.66 3.00
CA ALA A 64 -20.61 11.26 1.98
C ALA A 64 -19.14 10.96 2.26
N VAL A 65 -18.40 10.52 1.24
CA VAL A 65 -16.93 10.43 1.32
C VAL A 65 -16.35 11.83 1.13
N THR A 66 -15.63 12.31 2.14
CA THR A 66 -14.99 13.63 2.12
C THR A 66 -13.52 13.55 1.72
N ALA A 67 -12.97 14.66 1.23
CA ALA A 67 -11.53 14.81 0.98
C ALA A 67 -10.69 14.46 2.22
N VAL A 68 -11.14 14.87 3.41
CA VAL A 68 -10.45 14.56 4.69
C VAL A 68 -10.46 13.06 4.94
N THR A 69 -11.61 12.40 4.76
CA THR A 69 -11.73 10.94 4.90
C THR A 69 -10.75 10.21 3.98
N ILE A 70 -10.64 10.64 2.72
CA ILE A 70 -9.71 10.05 1.75
C ILE A 70 -8.27 10.16 2.25
N VAL A 71 -7.82 11.37 2.61
CA VAL A 71 -6.44 11.59 3.06
C VAL A 71 -6.14 10.76 4.31
N VAL A 72 -7.03 10.79 5.31
CA VAL A 72 -6.83 10.09 6.58
C VAL A 72 -6.81 8.58 6.37
N VAL A 73 -7.77 8.02 5.63
CA VAL A 73 -7.87 6.57 5.41
C VAL A 73 -6.69 6.07 4.57
N THR A 74 -6.30 6.80 3.52
CA THR A 74 -5.14 6.42 2.69
C THR A 74 -3.84 6.45 3.48
N LEU A 75 -3.61 7.48 4.30
CA LEU A 75 -2.43 7.56 5.15
C LEU A 75 -2.43 6.48 6.23
N ALA A 76 -3.57 6.26 6.90
CA ALA A 76 -3.70 5.21 7.90
C ALA A 76 -3.42 3.83 7.31
N ALA A 77 -3.99 3.52 6.13
CA ALA A 77 -3.74 2.26 5.43
C ALA A 77 -2.24 2.10 5.07
N ALA A 78 -1.59 3.16 4.60
CA ALA A 78 -0.17 3.12 4.26
C ALA A 78 0.72 2.89 5.49
N LEU A 79 0.43 3.56 6.60
CA LEU A 79 1.16 3.40 7.86
C LEU A 79 0.94 2.02 8.48
N LEU A 80 -0.30 1.50 8.47
CA LEU A 80 -0.61 0.14 8.91
C LEU A 80 0.11 -0.88 8.03
N GLY A 81 0.08 -0.71 6.71
CA GLY A 81 0.80 -1.57 5.77
C GLY A 81 2.31 -1.59 6.01
N ALA A 82 2.91 -0.43 6.27
CA ALA A 82 4.32 -0.33 6.63
C ALA A 82 4.65 -0.94 8.00
N ALA A 83 3.80 -0.73 9.01
CA ALA A 83 3.96 -1.32 10.33
C ALA A 83 3.87 -2.84 10.29
N LEU A 84 2.91 -3.40 9.54
CA LEU A 84 2.81 -4.84 9.31
C LEU A 84 3.99 -5.36 8.48
N GLY A 85 4.42 -4.63 7.46
CA GLY A 85 5.58 -4.98 6.64
C GLY A 85 6.88 -5.03 7.45
N ALA A 86 7.03 -4.15 8.43
CA ALA A 86 8.16 -4.17 9.34
C ALA A 86 8.27 -5.47 10.17
N LEU A 87 7.17 -6.18 10.41
CA LEU A 87 7.19 -7.49 11.09
C LEU A 87 7.87 -8.58 10.25
N ALA A 88 7.98 -8.37 8.94
CA ALA A 88 8.64 -9.28 8.01
C ALA A 88 10.15 -8.99 7.84
N LEU A 89 10.69 -7.96 8.50
CA LEU A 89 12.12 -7.65 8.46
C LEU A 89 12.97 -8.79 9.03
N GLY A 90 14.05 -9.13 8.32
CA GLY A 90 14.97 -10.20 8.70
C GLY A 90 14.41 -11.62 8.49
N GLN A 91 13.16 -11.75 8.02
CA GLN A 91 12.62 -13.05 7.62
C GLN A 91 13.15 -13.45 6.24
N ARG A 92 13.16 -14.75 5.97
CA ARG A 92 13.42 -15.24 4.61
C ARG A 92 12.23 -14.91 3.72
N ARG A 93 12.45 -14.26 2.58
CA ARG A 93 11.38 -13.85 1.65
C ARG A 93 10.45 -12.80 2.26
N GLY A 94 10.98 -11.92 3.12
CA GLY A 94 10.18 -10.90 3.80
C GLY A 94 9.44 -10.04 2.78
N GLY A 95 10.12 -9.62 1.71
CA GLY A 95 9.49 -8.88 0.60
C GLY A 95 8.34 -9.63 -0.07
N THR A 96 8.49 -10.94 -0.31
CA THR A 96 7.41 -11.77 -0.87
C THR A 96 6.23 -11.90 0.08
N ILE A 97 6.48 -12.07 1.39
CA ILE A 97 5.43 -12.13 2.40
C ILE A 97 4.61 -10.83 2.37
N VAL A 98 5.27 -9.67 2.38
CA VAL A 98 4.60 -8.36 2.30
C VAL A 98 3.78 -8.24 1.04
N LEU A 99 4.32 -8.65 -0.11
CA LEU A 99 3.60 -8.59 -1.37
C LEU A 99 2.35 -9.47 -1.36
N VAL A 100 2.46 -10.73 -0.93
CA VAL A 100 1.34 -11.67 -0.90
C VAL A 100 0.27 -11.22 0.09
N VAL A 101 0.67 -10.91 1.33
CA VAL A 101 -0.27 -10.45 2.38
C VAL A 101 -0.91 -9.13 1.95
N GLY A 102 -0.14 -8.18 1.42
CA GLY A 102 -0.66 -6.92 0.91
C GLY A 102 -1.65 -7.10 -0.24
N THR A 103 -1.40 -8.05 -1.13
CA THR A 103 -2.33 -8.38 -2.24
C THR A 103 -3.64 -8.98 -1.71
N VAL A 104 -3.56 -9.87 -0.72
CA VAL A 104 -4.75 -10.45 -0.08
C VAL A 104 -5.56 -9.35 0.64
N VAL A 105 -4.89 -8.49 1.42
CA VAL A 105 -5.55 -7.36 2.09
C VAL A 105 -6.19 -6.40 1.09
N PHE A 106 -5.52 -6.12 -0.03
CA PHE A 106 -6.11 -5.33 -1.11
C PHE A 106 -7.37 -5.98 -1.67
N GLY A 107 -7.34 -7.29 -1.96
CA GLY A 107 -8.51 -8.04 -2.41
C GLY A 107 -9.68 -7.97 -1.43
N VAL A 108 -9.42 -8.10 -0.14
CA VAL A 108 -10.44 -7.92 0.92
C VAL A 108 -10.93 -6.48 0.96
N SER A 109 -10.04 -5.49 0.81
CA SER A 109 -10.41 -4.08 0.85
C SER A 109 -11.36 -3.68 -0.30
N LEU A 110 -11.25 -4.34 -1.46
CA LEU A 110 -12.16 -4.12 -2.60
C LEU A 110 -13.60 -4.57 -2.31
N ALA A 111 -13.83 -5.42 -1.31
CA ALA A 111 -15.19 -5.75 -0.90
C ALA A 111 -15.97 -4.50 -0.47
N SER A 112 -15.31 -3.51 0.15
CA SER A 112 -15.96 -2.28 0.60
C SER A 112 -16.63 -1.49 -0.54
N PRO A 113 -15.95 -1.15 -1.65
CA PRO A 113 -16.61 -0.49 -2.78
C PRO A 113 -17.48 -1.44 -3.62
N LEU A 114 -17.10 -2.71 -3.78
CA LEU A 114 -17.81 -3.62 -4.69
C LEU A 114 -19.12 -4.17 -4.12
N LEU A 115 -19.22 -4.32 -2.80
CA LEU A 115 -20.42 -4.81 -2.12
C LEU A 115 -21.37 -3.69 -1.68
N GLN A 116 -21.18 -2.47 -2.19
CA GLN A 116 -22.12 -1.38 -1.95
C GLN A 116 -23.53 -1.74 -2.47
N PRO A 117 -24.61 -1.33 -1.77
CA PRO A 117 -25.99 -1.58 -2.19
C PRO A 117 -26.33 -0.98 -3.54
N ALA A 118 -27.34 -1.54 -4.23
CA ALA A 118 -27.79 -1.13 -5.57
C ALA A 118 -28.04 0.37 -5.75
N TYR A 119 -28.47 1.09 -4.69
CA TYR A 119 -28.73 2.53 -4.75
C TYR A 119 -27.45 3.39 -4.85
N VAL A 120 -26.27 2.86 -4.50
CA VAL A 120 -24.99 3.55 -4.72
C VAL A 120 -24.61 3.42 -6.18
N SER A 121 -24.37 4.56 -6.85
CA SER A 121 -24.07 4.59 -8.28
C SER A 121 -22.85 3.73 -8.63
N ALA A 122 -22.92 3.02 -9.76
CA ALA A 122 -21.82 2.19 -10.25
C ALA A 122 -20.53 3.01 -10.47
N ALA A 123 -20.68 4.27 -10.88
CA ALA A 123 -19.57 5.20 -11.02
C ALA A 123 -18.86 5.44 -9.68
N THR A 124 -19.60 5.74 -8.60
CA THR A 124 -19.00 5.90 -7.25
C THR A 124 -18.22 4.66 -6.84
N ARG A 125 -18.79 3.45 -7.03
CA ARG A 125 -18.11 2.20 -6.72
C ARG A 125 -16.81 2.02 -7.51
N LEU A 126 -16.83 2.34 -8.81
CA LEU A 126 -15.66 2.26 -9.67
C LEU A 126 -14.56 3.25 -9.23
N TRP A 127 -14.94 4.49 -8.93
CA TRP A 127 -14.00 5.52 -8.45
C TRP A 127 -13.37 5.15 -7.11
N LEU A 128 -14.16 4.61 -6.18
CA LEU A 128 -13.64 4.12 -4.91
C LEU A 128 -12.71 2.92 -5.10
N ALA A 129 -13.10 1.93 -5.92
CA ALA A 129 -12.23 0.81 -6.28
C ALA A 129 -10.90 1.27 -6.91
N LEU A 130 -10.94 2.32 -7.74
CA LEU A 130 -9.74 2.90 -8.33
C LEU A 130 -8.82 3.52 -7.27
N MET A 131 -9.36 4.21 -6.26
CA MET A 131 -8.55 4.74 -5.14
C MET A 131 -7.90 3.63 -4.31
N HIS A 132 -8.60 2.51 -4.09
CA HIS A 132 -8.01 1.33 -3.46
C HIS A 132 -6.85 0.77 -4.30
N LEU A 133 -7.06 0.67 -5.62
CA LEU A 133 -6.03 0.18 -6.54
C LEU A 133 -4.79 1.08 -6.54
N VAL A 134 -4.97 2.41 -6.62
CA VAL A 134 -3.86 3.37 -6.55
C VAL A 134 -3.09 3.23 -5.24
N THR A 135 -3.80 3.14 -4.11
CA THR A 135 -3.17 2.97 -2.80
C THR A 135 -2.36 1.68 -2.75
N TYR A 136 -2.92 0.56 -3.23
CA TYR A 136 -2.23 -0.72 -3.31
C TYR A 136 -0.96 -0.64 -4.17
N LEU A 137 -1.08 -0.14 -5.40
CA LEU A 137 0.01 -0.10 -6.38
C LEU A 137 1.19 0.77 -5.92
N LEU A 138 0.94 1.81 -5.14
CA LEU A 138 2.00 2.68 -4.63
C LEU A 138 2.60 2.19 -3.31
N VAL A 139 1.78 1.72 -2.38
CA VAL A 139 2.23 1.40 -1.03
C VAL A 139 2.85 0.01 -0.97
N VAL A 140 2.15 -1.02 -1.45
CA VAL A 140 2.55 -2.42 -1.22
C VAL A 140 3.89 -2.74 -1.88
N PRO A 141 4.13 -2.41 -3.17
CA PRO A 141 5.43 -2.66 -3.80
C PRO A 141 6.57 -1.87 -3.16
N ALA A 142 6.31 -0.63 -2.73
CA ALA A 142 7.32 0.21 -2.08
C ALA A 142 7.79 -0.39 -0.75
N VAL A 143 6.84 -0.81 0.09
CA VAL A 143 7.14 -1.48 1.37
C VAL A 143 7.80 -2.84 1.14
N ALA A 144 7.27 -3.65 0.21
CA ALA A 144 7.82 -4.97 -0.12
C ALA A 144 9.26 -4.90 -0.61
N ARG A 145 9.60 -3.88 -1.43
CA ARG A 145 10.96 -3.65 -1.90
C ARG A 145 11.92 -3.38 -0.74
N VAL A 146 11.58 -2.45 0.14
CA VAL A 146 12.45 -2.11 1.29
C VAL A 146 12.62 -3.29 2.24
N VAL A 147 11.57 -4.07 2.47
CA VAL A 147 11.69 -5.29 3.29
C VAL A 147 12.55 -6.35 2.60
N SER A 148 12.41 -6.52 1.28
CA SER A 148 13.23 -7.45 0.50
C SER A 148 14.72 -7.09 0.54
N ASP A 149 15.07 -5.80 0.63
CA ASP A 149 16.45 -5.35 0.75
C ASP A 149 17.08 -5.77 2.10
N ALA A 150 16.27 -6.16 3.10
CA ALA A 150 16.72 -6.71 4.38
C ALA A 150 16.72 -8.25 4.44
N ASP A 151 16.39 -8.94 3.35
CA ASP A 151 16.33 -10.41 3.36
C ASP A 151 17.73 -11.02 3.61
N PRO A 152 17.85 -12.05 4.48
CA PRO A 152 19.11 -12.72 4.72
C PRO A 152 19.56 -13.53 3.49
N PRO A 153 20.87 -13.67 3.26
CA PRO A 153 21.39 -14.40 2.10
C PRO A 153 20.97 -15.88 2.14
N PRO A 154 20.86 -16.55 0.97
CA PRO A 154 20.58 -17.98 0.90
C PRO A 154 21.63 -18.77 1.71
N ARG A 155 21.19 -19.81 2.43
CA ARG A 155 22.14 -20.75 3.06
C ARG A 155 22.89 -21.51 1.96
N PRO A 156 24.22 -21.71 2.09
CA PRO A 156 24.95 -22.60 1.20
C PRO A 156 24.36 -24.01 1.30
N ARG A 157 24.17 -24.65 0.15
CA ARG A 157 23.77 -26.06 0.04
C ARG A 157 24.99 -26.95 0.07
#